data_AF-A0AA88VFD3-F1
#
_entry.id   AF-A0AA88VFD3-F1
#
_cell.length_a   1.000
_cell.length_b   1.000
_cell.length_c   1.000
_cell.angle_alpha   90.00
_cell.angle_beta   90.00
_cell.angle_gamma   90.00
#
_symmetry.space_group_name_H-M   'P 1'
#
loop_
_entity.id
_entity.type
_entity.pdbx_description
1 polymer ?
#
loop_
_entity_poly.entity_id
_entity_poly.type
_entity_poly.pdbx_seq_one_letter_code
_entity_poly.pdbx_strand_id
1 'polypeptide(L)'
;MVTSASAETRRSTYVVHIDKSLMPKDVRIAMLDTTHTTEFLHLNPLTELWPASDYGTDVIIGAIDCGVWPESTSLKDDGMTKIPSRYFNKGVVASNPDVAIKIMNSTRDTEGHGTHTSSTVAGNYVKGASFFGYATGTARGVAPRARVAMYKVSWGFDGTYASDVIAGMDQAVADGVDIISISMGFNRVPLYAEPIAIASFGAMENGVLVSSSAGNDGPGFRTLHNGVPWGLTVAAGSIDRSFGGTLTLGNGLAIPGWTMFPARALVDDLPLIYNKTISACSSPGLLATAPYGIIICDDNSGSPFSAQVYAVTSSKVAAAIFVSEFLFYTLYYPGVVISPKDALALISYVERHA
;
A
#
# COMPACT_ATOMS: atom_id res chain seq x y z
N MET A 1 57.73 40.39 1.67
CA MET A 1 57.37 39.13 0.98
C MET A 1 56.63 38.26 1.97
N VAL A 2 55.30 38.33 1.97
CA VAL A 2 54.44 37.38 2.68
C VAL A 2 53.65 36.69 1.59
N THR A 3 54.02 35.45 1.29
CA THR A 3 53.33 34.58 0.34
C THR A 3 52.02 34.14 0.95
N SER A 4 50.92 34.62 0.38
CA SER A 4 49.57 34.10 0.65
C SER A 4 49.46 32.69 0.10
N ALA A 5 49.39 31.70 0.98
CA ALA A 5 48.90 30.38 0.62
C ALA A 5 47.42 30.50 0.25
N SER A 6 47.11 30.25 -1.01
CA SER A 6 45.75 29.99 -1.49
C SER A 6 45.22 28.78 -0.71
N ALA A 7 44.24 29.03 0.16
CA ALA A 7 43.41 27.96 0.69
C ALA A 7 42.57 27.44 -0.48
N GLU A 8 42.96 26.29 -1.02
CA GLU A 8 42.12 25.47 -1.88
C GLU A 8 40.79 25.24 -1.15
N THR A 9 39.74 25.86 -1.66
CA THR A 9 38.36 25.58 -1.26
C THR A 9 38.08 24.12 -1.57
N ARG A 10 38.24 23.24 -0.57
CA ARG A 10 37.76 21.86 -0.66
C ARG A 10 36.24 21.91 -0.82
N ARG A 11 35.76 21.87 -2.06
CA ARG A 11 34.38 21.51 -2.38
C ARG A 11 34.20 20.07 -1.95
N SER A 12 33.69 19.89 -0.75
CA SER A 12 33.29 18.59 -0.27
C SER A 12 32.17 18.08 -1.18
N THR A 13 32.52 17.11 -2.02
CA THR A 13 31.61 16.51 -3.00
C THR A 13 30.93 15.38 -2.26
N TYR A 14 29.62 15.51 -2.02
CA TYR A 14 28.87 14.56 -1.20
C TYR A 14 28.08 13.62 -2.11
N VAL A 15 28.55 12.39 -2.23
CA VAL A 15 27.91 11.35 -3.03
C VAL A 15 26.73 10.80 -2.24
N VAL A 16 25.52 10.80 -2.79
CA VAL A 16 24.34 10.12 -2.23
C VAL A 16 23.74 9.21 -3.29
N HIS A 17 24.25 7.99 -3.35
CA HIS A 17 23.62 6.93 -4.12
C HIS A 17 22.33 6.51 -3.41
N ILE A 18 21.22 6.32 -4.14
CA ILE A 18 20.00 5.67 -3.64
C ILE A 18 19.77 4.43 -4.52
N ASP A 19 20.31 3.27 -4.12
CA ASP A 19 20.08 2.02 -4.86
C ASP A 19 18.82 1.31 -4.36
N LYS A 20 18.01 0.80 -5.30
CA LYS A 20 16.88 -0.07 -5.01
C LYS A 20 17.43 -1.39 -4.44
N SER A 21 17.34 -1.55 -3.14
CA SER A 21 17.84 -2.72 -2.44
C SER A 21 16.76 -3.34 -1.56
N LEU A 22 16.85 -4.65 -1.34
CA LEU A 22 16.12 -5.31 -0.26
C LEU A 22 16.86 -5.00 1.04
N MET A 23 16.13 -4.49 2.04
CA MET A 23 16.69 -4.18 3.34
C MET A 23 17.10 -5.42 4.14
N PRO A 24 18.06 -5.31 5.09
CA PRO A 24 18.28 -6.32 6.12
C PRO A 24 17.00 -6.62 6.92
N LYS A 25 16.89 -7.84 7.46
CA LYS A 25 15.69 -8.40 8.13
C LYS A 25 15.18 -7.61 9.35
N ASP A 26 15.94 -6.63 9.84
CA ASP A 26 15.65 -5.91 11.08
C ASP A 26 14.73 -4.68 10.89
N VAL A 27 14.36 -4.32 9.65
CA VAL A 27 13.38 -3.27 9.34
C VAL A 27 12.08 -3.91 8.83
N ARG A 28 10.97 -3.73 9.55
CA ARG A 28 9.70 -4.48 9.33
C ARG A 28 8.57 -3.63 8.74
N ILE A 29 8.66 -3.19 7.48
CA ILE A 29 7.51 -2.55 6.79
C ILE A 29 7.45 -2.98 5.32
N ALA A 30 6.29 -3.46 4.88
CA ALA A 30 6.05 -4.06 3.57
C ALA A 30 4.90 -3.40 2.80
N MET A 31 4.95 -3.45 1.47
CA MET A 31 3.80 -3.19 0.60
C MET A 31 3.02 -4.49 0.34
N LEU A 32 1.73 -4.30 0.09
CA LEU A 32 0.77 -5.28 -0.38
C LEU A 32 1.13 -5.82 -1.77
N ASP A 33 1.95 -6.88 -1.80
CA ASP A 33 2.21 -7.71 -2.99
C ASP A 33 2.40 -9.15 -2.55
N THR A 34 1.89 -10.11 -3.31
CA THR A 34 1.82 -11.53 -2.95
C THR A 34 2.99 -12.36 -3.46
N THR A 35 4.01 -11.73 -4.03
CA THR A 35 5.25 -12.41 -4.46
C THR A 35 5.97 -13.15 -3.32
N HIS A 36 5.81 -12.72 -2.06
CA HIS A 36 6.43 -13.33 -0.87
C HIS A 36 5.44 -13.85 0.18
N THR A 37 4.22 -13.32 0.22
CA THR A 37 3.24 -13.58 1.30
C THR A 37 2.97 -15.06 1.53
N THR A 38 2.83 -15.86 0.47
CA THR A 38 2.56 -17.29 0.59
C THR A 38 3.73 -18.06 1.20
N GLU A 39 4.97 -17.62 0.93
CA GLU A 39 6.19 -18.21 1.50
C GLU A 39 6.34 -17.82 2.98
N PHE A 40 6.03 -16.56 3.32
CA PHE A 40 5.96 -16.10 4.72
C PHE A 40 4.91 -16.87 5.54
N LEU A 41 3.81 -17.29 4.91
CA LEU A 41 2.77 -18.12 5.52
C LEU A 41 3.08 -19.63 5.47
N HIS A 42 4.27 -20.02 4.99
CA HIS A 42 4.72 -21.40 4.84
C HIS A 42 3.85 -22.29 3.91
N LEU A 43 3.04 -21.68 3.04
CA LEU A 43 2.29 -22.40 2.02
C LEU A 43 3.26 -22.95 0.96
N ASN A 44 3.26 -24.26 0.79
CA ASN A 44 4.21 -24.95 -0.05
C ASN A 44 3.53 -26.07 -0.89
N PRO A 45 4.06 -26.41 -2.07
CA PRO A 45 3.41 -27.36 -2.98
C PRO A 45 3.61 -28.83 -2.58
N LEU A 46 4.38 -29.13 -1.54
CA LEU A 46 4.76 -30.49 -1.15
C LEU A 46 3.87 -31.03 -0.02
N THR A 47 3.52 -30.19 0.96
CA THR A 47 2.78 -30.58 2.17
C THR A 47 1.78 -29.52 2.61
N GLU A 48 0.93 -29.88 3.57
CA GLU A 48 -0.01 -28.98 4.27
C GLU A 48 -1.19 -28.47 3.41
N LEU A 49 -1.57 -27.20 3.57
CA LEU A 49 -2.86 -26.67 3.17
C LEU A 49 -3.05 -26.62 1.65
N TRP A 50 -2.00 -26.32 0.88
CA TRP A 50 -2.09 -26.23 -0.58
C TRP A 50 -2.36 -27.58 -1.23
N PRO A 51 -1.58 -28.64 -0.98
CA PRO A 51 -1.91 -29.98 -1.48
C PRO A 51 -3.22 -30.52 -0.91
N ALA A 52 -3.54 -30.24 0.37
CA ALA A 52 -4.75 -30.75 1.00
C ALA A 52 -6.04 -30.12 0.47
N SER A 53 -6.00 -28.85 0.04
CA SER A 53 -7.15 -28.13 -0.53
C SER A 53 -7.15 -28.09 -2.06
N ASP A 54 -6.21 -28.79 -2.71
CA ASP A 54 -5.91 -28.62 -4.13
C ASP A 54 -5.87 -27.14 -4.55
N TYR A 55 -5.15 -26.34 -3.74
CA TYR A 55 -4.96 -24.89 -3.93
C TYR A 55 -6.28 -24.08 -3.99
N GLY A 56 -7.36 -24.61 -3.43
CA GLY A 56 -8.70 -24.01 -3.44
C GLY A 56 -9.53 -24.35 -4.69
N THR A 57 -9.20 -25.41 -5.42
CA THR A 57 -10.01 -25.87 -6.56
C THR A 57 -11.48 -26.05 -6.14
N ASP A 58 -12.40 -25.72 -7.05
CA ASP A 58 -13.85 -25.69 -6.86
C ASP A 58 -14.41 -24.67 -5.86
N VAL A 59 -13.59 -24.05 -5.01
CA VAL A 59 -14.01 -22.99 -4.09
C VAL A 59 -14.32 -21.69 -4.85
N ILE A 60 -15.44 -21.06 -4.52
CA ILE A 60 -15.89 -19.75 -5.02
C ILE A 60 -15.86 -18.74 -3.89
N ILE A 61 -15.07 -17.69 -4.07
CA ILE A 61 -14.91 -16.57 -3.15
C ILE A 61 -15.74 -15.41 -3.68
N GLY A 62 -16.76 -15.00 -2.92
CA GLY A 62 -17.52 -13.78 -3.17
C GLY A 62 -16.71 -12.55 -2.73
N ALA A 63 -16.19 -11.79 -3.68
CA ALA A 63 -15.48 -10.54 -3.41
C ALA A 63 -16.47 -9.36 -3.44
N ILE A 64 -16.69 -8.73 -2.28
CA ILE A 64 -17.55 -7.54 -2.14
C ILE A 64 -16.66 -6.31 -2.10
N ASP A 65 -16.57 -5.56 -3.22
CA ASP A 65 -15.55 -4.52 -3.38
C ASP A 65 -15.92 -3.45 -4.44
N CYS A 66 -14.95 -2.68 -4.95
CA CYS A 66 -15.12 -1.65 -5.98
C CYS A 66 -15.02 -2.17 -7.43
N GLY A 67 -15.06 -3.48 -7.61
CA GLY A 67 -15.07 -4.16 -8.90
C GLY A 67 -13.78 -4.92 -9.18
N VAL A 68 -13.63 -5.37 -10.43
CA VAL A 68 -12.48 -6.15 -10.88
C VAL A 68 -11.96 -5.67 -12.23
N TRP A 69 -10.64 -5.73 -12.46
CA TRP A 69 -10.02 -5.54 -13.76
C TRP A 69 -9.75 -6.90 -14.42
N PRO A 70 -10.68 -7.41 -15.25
CA PRO A 70 -10.64 -8.80 -15.73
C PRO A 70 -9.45 -9.08 -16.67
N GLU A 71 -8.89 -8.05 -17.31
CA GLU A 71 -7.70 -8.22 -18.17
C GLU A 71 -6.40 -8.42 -17.37
N SER A 72 -6.44 -8.33 -16.03
CA SER A 72 -5.29 -8.60 -15.19
C SER A 72 -4.80 -10.04 -15.38
N THR A 73 -3.50 -10.23 -15.56
CA THR A 73 -2.91 -11.57 -15.69
C THR A 73 -3.22 -12.45 -14.47
N SER A 74 -3.36 -11.85 -13.29
CA SER A 74 -3.70 -12.57 -12.05
C SER A 74 -5.12 -13.14 -12.07
N LEU A 75 -6.01 -12.65 -12.94
CA LEU A 75 -7.43 -13.00 -12.94
C LEU A 75 -7.85 -13.69 -14.26
N LYS A 76 -6.87 -14.18 -15.03
CA LYS A 76 -7.13 -15.01 -16.19
C LYS A 76 -7.78 -16.32 -15.77
N ASP A 77 -8.89 -16.62 -16.42
CA ASP A 77 -9.77 -17.76 -16.15
C ASP A 77 -9.69 -18.85 -17.22
N ASP A 78 -8.56 -18.92 -17.94
CA ASP A 78 -8.29 -19.93 -18.97
C ASP A 78 -8.55 -21.35 -18.44
N GLY A 79 -9.55 -22.05 -19.01
CA GLY A 79 -9.93 -23.40 -18.61
C GLY A 79 -10.86 -23.50 -17.39
N MET A 80 -11.30 -22.38 -16.83
CA MET A 80 -12.29 -22.34 -15.75
C MET A 80 -13.71 -22.12 -16.28
N THR A 81 -14.72 -22.60 -15.54
CA THR A 81 -16.12 -22.31 -15.84
C THR A 81 -16.47 -20.87 -15.49
N LYS A 82 -17.34 -20.23 -16.27
CA LYS A 82 -17.80 -18.86 -15.99
C LYS A 82 -18.49 -18.77 -14.62
N ILE A 83 -18.14 -17.73 -13.88
CA ILE A 83 -18.72 -17.35 -12.59
C ILE A 83 -19.44 -16.01 -12.71
N PRO A 84 -20.48 -15.75 -11.90
CA PRO A 84 -21.19 -14.48 -11.94
C PRO A 84 -20.27 -13.31 -11.57
N SER A 85 -20.50 -12.19 -12.24
CA SER A 85 -19.98 -10.88 -11.84
C SER A 85 -21.14 -9.91 -11.87
N ARG A 86 -21.41 -9.26 -10.75
CA ARG A 86 -22.58 -8.40 -10.55
C ARG A 86 -22.16 -7.07 -9.94
N TYR A 87 -23.00 -6.05 -10.12
CA TYR A 87 -22.81 -4.74 -9.51
C TYR A 87 -24.13 -4.24 -8.91
N PHE A 88 -24.02 -3.39 -7.90
CA PHE A 88 -25.15 -2.87 -7.11
C PHE A 88 -24.94 -1.37 -6.93
N ASN A 89 -25.82 -0.56 -7.50
CA ASN A 89 -25.71 0.90 -7.52
C ASN A 89 -27.03 1.62 -7.23
N LYS A 90 -28.06 0.90 -6.78
CA LYS A 90 -29.38 1.50 -6.57
C LYS A 90 -29.33 2.53 -5.44
N GLY A 91 -28.53 2.28 -4.40
CA GLY A 91 -28.28 3.23 -3.33
C GLY A 91 -27.59 4.49 -3.82
N VAL A 92 -26.51 4.32 -4.60
CA VAL A 92 -25.78 5.45 -5.22
C VAL A 92 -26.68 6.29 -6.10
N VAL A 93 -27.41 5.66 -7.02
CA VAL A 93 -28.31 6.35 -7.98
C VAL A 93 -29.45 7.05 -7.25
N ALA A 94 -29.98 6.47 -6.17
CA ALA A 94 -31.01 7.11 -5.36
C ALA A 94 -30.49 8.36 -4.62
N SER A 95 -29.23 8.33 -4.16
CA SER A 95 -28.63 9.46 -3.45
C SER A 95 -28.21 10.59 -4.38
N ASN A 96 -27.81 10.29 -5.62
CA ASN A 96 -27.45 11.27 -6.61
C ASN A 96 -27.82 10.78 -8.02
N PRO A 97 -29.03 11.08 -8.51
CA PRO A 97 -29.49 10.62 -9.83
C PRO A 97 -28.60 11.06 -11.00
N ASP A 98 -27.94 12.23 -10.88
CA ASP A 98 -27.08 12.78 -11.94
C ASP A 98 -25.76 11.99 -12.11
N VAL A 99 -25.36 11.22 -11.09
CA VAL A 99 -24.15 10.39 -11.12
C VAL A 99 -24.33 9.14 -11.99
N ALA A 100 -25.58 8.72 -12.24
CA ALA A 100 -25.90 7.52 -13.02
C ALA A 100 -25.35 7.56 -14.45
N ILE A 101 -25.17 8.77 -15.02
CA ILE A 101 -24.65 8.98 -16.38
C ILE A 101 -23.11 8.90 -16.40
N LYS A 102 -22.44 9.13 -15.27
CA LYS A 102 -20.98 9.18 -15.15
C LYS A 102 -20.36 7.88 -14.63
N ILE A 103 -21.16 7.08 -13.91
CA ILE A 103 -20.72 5.81 -13.38
C ILE A 103 -20.42 4.83 -14.52
N MET A 104 -19.23 4.22 -14.48
CA MET A 104 -18.92 3.02 -15.27
C MET A 104 -19.78 1.86 -14.77
N ASN A 105 -21.03 1.78 -15.23
CA ASN A 105 -22.10 0.91 -14.70
C ASN A 105 -21.90 -0.56 -15.09
N SER A 106 -20.82 -1.13 -14.57
CA SER A 106 -20.34 -2.48 -14.81
C SER A 106 -19.55 -2.94 -13.59
N THR A 107 -19.15 -4.21 -13.58
CA THR A 107 -18.24 -4.75 -12.58
C THR A 107 -16.79 -4.30 -12.73
N ARG A 108 -16.46 -3.47 -13.73
CA ARG A 108 -15.10 -2.98 -13.95
C ARG A 108 -14.62 -2.14 -12.78
N ASP A 109 -13.44 -2.48 -12.28
CA ASP A 109 -12.72 -1.69 -11.30
C ASP A 109 -12.17 -0.41 -11.94
N THR A 110 -12.42 0.73 -11.31
CA THR A 110 -11.91 2.05 -11.72
C THR A 110 -11.06 2.72 -10.64
N GLU A 111 -10.80 2.03 -9.53
CA GLU A 111 -10.02 2.51 -8.39
C GLU A 111 -8.76 1.66 -8.18
N GLY A 112 -8.89 0.34 -8.24
CA GLY A 112 -7.82 -0.64 -8.09
C GLY A 112 -7.94 -1.51 -6.84
N HIS A 113 -8.71 -1.10 -5.83
CA HIS A 113 -8.82 -1.80 -4.56
C HIS A 113 -9.39 -3.21 -4.72
N GLY A 114 -10.50 -3.36 -5.45
CA GLY A 114 -11.14 -4.67 -5.67
C GLY A 114 -10.32 -5.62 -6.52
N THR A 115 -9.59 -5.13 -7.52
CA THR A 115 -8.63 -5.95 -8.28
C THR A 115 -7.48 -6.40 -7.38
N HIS A 116 -6.98 -5.51 -6.53
CA HIS A 116 -5.90 -5.82 -5.59
C HIS A 116 -6.33 -6.91 -4.59
N THR A 117 -7.47 -6.75 -3.92
CA THR A 117 -8.00 -7.73 -2.95
C THR A 117 -8.33 -9.07 -3.61
N SER A 118 -8.94 -9.06 -4.79
CA SER A 118 -9.26 -10.27 -5.57
C SER A 118 -8.00 -11.05 -5.95
N SER A 119 -6.96 -10.36 -6.43
CA SER A 119 -5.68 -11.00 -6.77
C SER A 119 -4.91 -11.50 -5.54
N THR A 120 -5.13 -10.87 -4.37
CA THR A 120 -4.53 -11.29 -3.10
C THR A 120 -5.11 -12.59 -2.60
N VAL A 121 -6.43 -12.77 -2.72
CA VAL A 121 -7.10 -13.98 -2.23
C VAL A 121 -6.94 -15.16 -3.20
N ALA A 122 -7.13 -14.95 -4.50
CA ALA A 122 -7.19 -16.03 -5.49
C ALA A 122 -6.55 -15.68 -6.85
N GLY A 123 -5.55 -14.80 -6.86
CA GLY A 123 -4.78 -14.52 -8.07
C GLY A 123 -4.06 -15.77 -8.60
N ASN A 124 -4.11 -15.99 -9.91
CA ASN A 124 -3.32 -17.00 -10.59
C ASN A 124 -1.81 -16.61 -10.57
N TYR A 125 -0.95 -17.55 -10.93
CA TYR A 125 0.50 -17.36 -10.97
C TYR A 125 0.91 -16.36 -12.06
N VAL A 126 1.49 -15.23 -11.64
CA VAL A 126 2.05 -14.21 -12.54
C VAL A 126 3.56 -14.13 -12.36
N LYS A 127 4.30 -14.71 -13.31
CA LYS A 127 5.77 -14.70 -13.30
C LYS A 127 6.32 -13.30 -13.60
N GLY A 128 7.40 -12.92 -12.93
CA GLY A 128 8.10 -11.65 -13.19
C GLY A 128 7.31 -10.42 -12.73
N ALA A 129 6.35 -10.59 -11.82
CA ALA A 129 5.63 -9.49 -11.20
C ALA A 129 6.60 -8.67 -10.33
N SER A 130 6.44 -7.35 -10.35
CA SER A 130 7.17 -6.42 -9.49
C SER A 130 6.41 -5.10 -9.37
N PHE A 131 6.63 -4.36 -8.30
CA PHE A 131 6.25 -2.95 -8.21
C PHE A 131 7.45 -2.12 -8.66
N PHE A 132 7.52 -1.73 -9.93
CA PHE A 132 8.63 -0.95 -10.50
C PHE A 132 10.03 -1.53 -10.17
N GLY A 133 10.18 -2.86 -10.17
CA GLY A 133 11.41 -3.58 -9.82
C GLY A 133 11.55 -3.97 -8.35
N TYR A 134 10.76 -3.39 -7.44
CA TYR A 134 10.65 -3.88 -6.06
C TYR A 134 9.81 -5.15 -6.00
N ALA A 135 10.07 -6.00 -5.00
CA ALA A 135 9.34 -7.25 -4.77
C ALA A 135 9.27 -8.15 -6.01
N THR A 136 10.35 -8.23 -6.79
CA THR A 136 10.35 -9.07 -8.00
C THR A 136 10.15 -10.54 -7.63
N GLY A 137 9.17 -11.19 -8.25
CA GLY A 137 8.87 -12.60 -7.99
C GLY A 137 7.74 -13.15 -8.84
N THR A 138 7.10 -14.22 -8.34
CA THR A 138 5.85 -14.74 -8.90
C THR A 138 4.71 -14.35 -7.98
N ALA A 139 3.85 -13.43 -8.41
CA ALA A 139 2.64 -13.07 -7.67
C ALA A 139 1.60 -14.19 -7.80
N ARG A 140 0.82 -14.41 -6.75
CA ARG A 140 -0.25 -15.43 -6.66
C ARG A 140 -1.14 -15.16 -5.45
N GLY A 141 -2.40 -15.54 -5.50
CA GLY A 141 -3.28 -15.50 -4.35
C GLY A 141 -2.90 -16.53 -3.30
N VAL A 142 -3.50 -16.40 -2.12
CA VAL A 142 -3.42 -17.42 -1.06
C VAL A 142 -4.01 -18.76 -1.54
N ALA A 143 -5.08 -18.73 -2.33
CA ALA A 143 -5.71 -19.88 -2.96
C ALA A 143 -5.73 -19.72 -4.50
N PRO A 144 -4.62 -20.00 -5.20
CA PRO A 144 -4.46 -19.64 -6.62
C PRO A 144 -5.31 -20.45 -7.60
N ARG A 145 -6.01 -21.50 -7.14
CA ARG A 145 -7.00 -22.26 -7.95
C ARG A 145 -8.45 -22.00 -7.54
N ALA A 146 -8.67 -21.16 -6.53
CA ALA A 146 -10.02 -20.70 -6.19
C ALA A 146 -10.55 -19.72 -7.24
N ARG A 147 -11.86 -19.54 -7.26
CA ARG A 147 -12.58 -18.66 -8.19
C ARG A 147 -13.05 -17.40 -7.47
N VAL A 148 -13.04 -16.25 -8.15
CA VAL A 148 -13.53 -14.98 -7.58
C VAL A 148 -14.82 -14.53 -8.26
N ALA A 149 -15.94 -14.61 -7.55
CA ALA A 149 -17.19 -13.99 -7.98
C ALA A 149 -17.23 -12.54 -7.48
N MET A 150 -17.18 -11.56 -8.39
CA MET A 150 -17.12 -10.15 -8.04
C MET A 150 -18.52 -9.54 -7.87
N TYR A 151 -18.76 -8.89 -6.72
CA TYR A 151 -19.95 -8.14 -6.39
C TYR A 151 -19.54 -6.69 -6.10
N LYS A 152 -19.62 -5.84 -7.13
CA LYS A 152 -19.25 -4.44 -7.02
C LYS A 152 -20.33 -3.65 -6.27
N VAL A 153 -19.97 -3.12 -5.10
CA VAL A 153 -20.88 -2.33 -4.23
C VAL A 153 -20.31 -0.95 -3.90
N SER A 154 -19.03 -0.72 -4.18
CA SER A 154 -18.36 0.56 -4.01
C SER A 154 -18.06 1.22 -5.37
N TRP A 155 -18.26 2.53 -5.43
CA TRP A 155 -18.16 3.33 -6.65
C TRP A 155 -17.16 4.48 -6.51
N GLY A 156 -16.14 4.31 -5.64
CA GLY A 156 -15.09 5.29 -5.42
C GLY A 156 -15.65 6.62 -4.93
N PHE A 157 -15.36 7.71 -5.64
CA PHE A 157 -15.84 9.05 -5.28
C PHE A 157 -17.37 9.20 -5.32
N ASP A 158 -18.07 8.33 -6.05
CA ASP A 158 -19.53 8.34 -6.13
C ASP A 158 -20.19 7.71 -4.89
N GLY A 159 -19.41 6.98 -4.08
CA GLY A 159 -19.78 6.51 -2.76
C GLY A 159 -20.01 4.99 -2.65
N THR A 160 -20.25 4.57 -1.40
CA THR A 160 -20.57 3.20 -1.00
C THR A 160 -21.78 3.27 -0.08
N TYR A 161 -22.87 2.59 -0.45
CA TYR A 161 -24.15 2.71 0.26
C TYR A 161 -24.53 1.39 0.92
N ALA A 162 -25.01 1.47 2.16
CA ALA A 162 -25.42 0.32 2.95
C ALA A 162 -26.37 -0.63 2.20
N SER A 163 -27.34 -0.08 1.46
CA SER A 163 -28.28 -0.87 0.67
C SER A 163 -27.62 -1.66 -0.47
N ASP A 164 -26.61 -1.08 -1.13
CA ASP A 164 -25.88 -1.75 -2.21
C ASP A 164 -24.97 -2.85 -1.63
N VAL A 165 -24.36 -2.61 -0.46
CA VAL A 165 -23.55 -3.61 0.26
C VAL A 165 -24.39 -4.81 0.69
N ILE A 166 -25.53 -4.58 1.35
CA ILE A 166 -26.45 -5.66 1.76
C ILE A 166 -26.92 -6.44 0.54
N ALA A 167 -27.38 -5.76 -0.52
CA ALA A 167 -27.83 -6.43 -1.74
C ALA A 167 -26.72 -7.25 -2.42
N GLY A 168 -25.48 -6.76 -2.40
CA GLY A 168 -24.32 -7.49 -2.91
C GLY A 168 -24.01 -8.75 -2.12
N MET A 169 -24.02 -8.67 -0.79
CA MET A 169 -23.80 -9.81 0.09
C MET A 169 -24.92 -10.85 -0.02
N ASP A 170 -26.18 -10.42 0.02
CA ASP A 170 -27.34 -11.31 -0.12
C ASP A 170 -27.30 -12.05 -1.47
N GLN A 171 -26.96 -11.36 -2.55
CA GLN A 171 -26.83 -11.98 -3.86
C GLN A 171 -25.65 -12.93 -3.95
N ALA A 172 -24.54 -12.66 -3.24
CA ALA A 172 -23.41 -13.58 -3.18
C ALA A 172 -23.80 -14.90 -2.51
N VAL A 173 -24.50 -14.83 -1.38
CA VAL A 173 -25.05 -16.02 -0.70
C VAL A 173 -26.02 -16.76 -1.62
N ALA A 174 -26.93 -16.06 -2.29
CA ALA A 174 -27.91 -16.66 -3.19
C ALA A 174 -27.28 -17.31 -4.44
N ASP A 175 -26.15 -16.78 -4.93
CA ASP A 175 -25.38 -17.35 -6.03
C ASP A 175 -24.55 -18.58 -5.59
N GLY A 176 -24.49 -18.88 -4.28
CA GLY A 176 -23.82 -20.07 -3.75
C GLY A 176 -22.32 -19.94 -3.60
N VAL A 177 -21.80 -18.76 -3.22
CA VAL A 177 -20.38 -18.61 -2.86
C VAL A 177 -20.06 -19.39 -1.58
N ASP A 178 -18.85 -19.94 -1.48
CA ASP A 178 -18.42 -20.72 -0.31
C ASP A 178 -17.94 -19.82 0.84
N ILE A 179 -17.34 -18.68 0.51
CA ILE A 179 -16.81 -17.70 1.46
C ILE A 179 -16.93 -16.30 0.88
N ILE A 180 -17.16 -15.30 1.73
CA ILE A 180 -17.18 -13.90 1.36
C ILE A 180 -15.92 -13.21 1.89
N SER A 181 -15.26 -12.45 1.02
CA SER A 181 -14.18 -11.52 1.36
C SER A 181 -14.66 -10.08 1.15
N ILE A 182 -14.66 -9.28 2.23
CA ILE A 182 -15.12 -7.90 2.21
C ILE A 182 -14.12 -6.97 2.92
N SER A 183 -13.46 -6.11 2.15
CA SER A 183 -12.42 -5.20 2.65
C SER A 183 -12.96 -3.77 2.83
N MET A 184 -14.08 -3.64 3.54
CA MET A 184 -14.70 -2.34 3.86
C MET A 184 -15.39 -2.38 5.23
N GLY A 185 -15.80 -1.22 5.73
CA GLY A 185 -16.56 -1.08 6.98
C GLY A 185 -17.29 0.26 7.05
N PHE A 186 -18.30 0.34 7.91
CA PHE A 186 -19.06 1.57 8.14
C PHE A 186 -18.72 2.19 9.49
N ASN A 187 -18.29 3.45 9.48
CA ASN A 187 -17.77 4.10 10.67
C ASN A 187 -18.90 4.46 11.64
N ARG A 188 -18.71 4.15 12.94
CA ARG A 188 -19.53 4.61 14.06
C ARG A 188 -21.02 4.21 13.97
N VAL A 189 -21.32 3.06 13.37
CA VAL A 189 -22.68 2.50 13.30
C VAL A 189 -22.86 1.42 14.38
N PRO A 190 -23.94 1.44 15.19
CA PRO A 190 -24.25 0.36 16.12
C PRO A 190 -24.50 -0.97 15.38
N LEU A 191 -24.10 -2.10 15.99
CA LEU A 191 -24.16 -3.43 15.33
C LEU A 191 -25.51 -3.78 14.69
N TYR A 192 -26.63 -3.46 15.35
CA TYR A 192 -27.97 -3.77 14.82
C TYR A 192 -28.37 -2.96 13.58
N ALA A 193 -27.61 -1.92 13.25
CA ALA A 193 -27.82 -1.04 12.10
C ALA A 193 -26.61 -1.07 11.14
N GLU A 194 -25.58 -1.86 11.44
CA GLU A 194 -24.38 -1.95 10.63
C GLU A 194 -24.63 -2.95 9.49
N PRO A 195 -24.54 -2.53 8.22
CA PRO A 195 -24.96 -3.33 7.07
C PRO A 195 -24.17 -4.63 6.91
N ILE A 196 -22.86 -4.62 7.19
CA ILE A 196 -22.02 -5.82 7.06
C ILE A 196 -22.38 -6.82 8.15
N ALA A 197 -22.64 -6.37 9.38
CA ALA A 197 -23.09 -7.19 10.50
C ALA A 197 -24.42 -7.87 10.20
N ILE A 198 -25.40 -7.13 9.66
CA ILE A 198 -26.71 -7.66 9.28
C ILE A 198 -26.56 -8.72 8.18
N ALA A 199 -25.89 -8.38 7.08
CA ALA A 199 -25.77 -9.28 5.93
C ALA A 199 -24.87 -10.50 6.24
N SER A 200 -23.82 -10.33 7.05
CA SER A 200 -22.96 -11.44 7.48
C SER A 200 -23.68 -12.42 8.42
N PHE A 201 -24.68 -11.97 9.18
CA PHE A 201 -25.50 -12.87 9.97
C PHE A 201 -26.31 -13.81 9.06
N GLY A 202 -26.93 -13.27 8.01
CA GLY A 202 -27.64 -14.08 7.00
C GLY A 202 -26.71 -15.01 6.22
N ALA A 203 -25.49 -14.57 5.91
CA ALA A 203 -24.46 -15.43 5.29
C ALA A 203 -24.10 -16.62 6.20
N MET A 204 -23.86 -16.37 7.50
CA MET A 204 -23.59 -17.42 8.49
C MET A 204 -24.75 -18.43 8.58
N GLU A 205 -26.00 -17.98 8.59
CA GLU A 205 -27.17 -18.87 8.61
C GLU A 205 -27.24 -19.80 7.39
N ASN A 206 -26.62 -19.41 6.27
CA ASN A 206 -26.50 -20.20 5.06
C ASN A 206 -25.15 -20.93 4.92
N GLY A 207 -24.34 -20.98 5.99
CA GLY A 207 -23.06 -21.68 6.01
C GLY A 207 -21.91 -20.97 5.30
N VAL A 208 -22.07 -19.68 4.97
CA VAL A 208 -21.06 -18.87 4.28
C VAL A 208 -20.30 -18.02 5.29
N LEU A 209 -19.00 -18.29 5.46
CA LEU A 209 -18.14 -17.47 6.32
C LEU A 209 -17.88 -16.10 5.68
N VAL A 210 -17.90 -15.04 6.49
CA VAL A 210 -17.52 -13.68 6.05
C VAL A 210 -16.19 -13.27 6.69
N SER A 211 -15.16 -13.06 5.86
CA SER A 211 -13.89 -12.45 6.24
C SER A 211 -13.94 -10.94 5.98
N SER A 212 -13.78 -10.14 7.03
CA SER A 212 -13.90 -8.69 7.00
C SER A 212 -12.68 -8.00 7.62
N SER A 213 -12.30 -6.82 7.12
CA SER A 213 -11.17 -6.07 7.69
C SER A 213 -11.54 -5.37 9.00
N ALA A 214 -10.58 -5.26 9.93
CA ALA A 214 -10.78 -4.54 11.19
C ALA A 214 -10.77 -3.00 11.04
N GLY A 215 -10.47 -2.47 9.85
CA GLY A 215 -10.31 -1.04 9.60
C GLY A 215 -8.90 -0.52 9.91
N ASN A 216 -8.63 0.72 9.48
CA ASN A 216 -7.31 1.37 9.55
C ASN A 216 -7.28 2.57 10.51
N ASP A 217 -8.30 2.74 11.36
CA ASP A 217 -8.47 3.89 12.26
C ASP A 217 -7.68 3.77 13.58
N GLY A 218 -6.80 2.76 13.68
CA GLY A 218 -5.89 2.57 14.81
C GLY A 218 -4.84 3.70 14.95
N PRO A 219 -4.00 3.66 16.00
CA PRO A 219 -3.87 2.62 17.01
C PRO A 219 -4.70 2.86 18.29
N GLY A 220 -5.59 3.87 18.29
CA GLY A 220 -6.42 4.19 19.46
C GLY A 220 -7.32 3.03 19.87
N PHE A 221 -7.68 2.95 21.16
CA PHE A 221 -8.65 1.97 21.64
C PHE A 221 -10.02 2.14 20.97
N ARG A 222 -10.73 1.02 20.75
CA ARG A 222 -12.12 0.97 20.22
C ARG A 222 -12.26 1.60 18.82
N THR A 223 -11.28 1.36 17.96
CA THR A 223 -11.24 1.84 16.57
C THR A 223 -11.56 0.76 15.53
N LEU A 224 -11.75 -0.50 15.95
CA LEU A 224 -12.05 -1.59 15.03
C LEU A 224 -13.45 -1.46 14.40
N HIS A 225 -13.56 -1.91 13.16
CA HIS A 225 -14.82 -2.13 12.44
C HIS A 225 -15.15 -3.62 12.39
N ASN A 226 -16.39 -3.95 12.00
CA ASN A 226 -16.83 -5.32 11.70
C ASN A 226 -16.66 -6.33 12.85
N GLY A 227 -16.63 -5.87 14.10
CA GLY A 227 -16.40 -6.70 15.29
C GLY A 227 -17.62 -7.52 15.69
N VAL A 228 -18.00 -8.50 14.86
CA VAL A 228 -19.15 -9.38 15.08
C VAL A 228 -18.72 -10.80 15.47
N PRO A 229 -19.45 -11.49 16.38
CA PRO A 229 -19.11 -12.87 16.76
C PRO A 229 -19.23 -13.92 15.64
N TRP A 230 -20.02 -13.63 14.60
CA TRP A 230 -20.32 -14.55 13.50
C TRP A 230 -19.46 -14.33 12.24
N GLY A 231 -18.48 -13.44 12.31
CA GLY A 231 -17.56 -13.13 11.21
C GLY A 231 -16.11 -13.31 11.63
N LEU A 232 -15.22 -13.39 10.63
CA LEU A 232 -13.79 -13.33 10.83
C LEU A 232 -13.32 -11.89 10.64
N THR A 233 -13.03 -11.18 11.72
CA THR A 233 -12.49 -9.81 11.69
C THR A 233 -10.96 -9.84 11.66
N VAL A 234 -10.35 -9.33 10.59
CA VAL A 234 -8.92 -9.49 10.28
C VAL A 234 -8.16 -8.18 10.53
N ALA A 235 -7.17 -8.23 11.43
CA ALA A 235 -6.19 -7.16 11.63
C ALA A 235 -5.02 -7.27 10.63
N ALA A 236 -4.25 -6.18 10.46
CA ALA A 236 -3.08 -6.15 9.59
C ALA A 236 -1.78 -6.29 10.39
N GLY A 237 -0.89 -7.20 9.96
CA GLY A 237 0.46 -7.37 10.49
C GLY A 237 1.52 -7.20 9.40
N SER A 238 2.74 -6.80 9.77
CA SER A 238 3.86 -6.74 8.83
C SER A 238 4.46 -8.11 8.56
N ILE A 239 5.13 -8.24 7.42
CA ILE A 239 5.90 -9.43 7.02
C ILE A 239 7.41 -9.16 7.16
N ASP A 240 8.22 -10.18 6.94
CA ASP A 240 9.69 -10.13 7.02
C ASP A 240 10.38 -9.51 5.77
N ARG A 241 9.67 -8.63 5.05
CA ARG A 241 10.15 -7.94 3.84
C ARG A 241 10.07 -6.42 4.02
N SER A 242 11.12 -5.72 3.59
CA SER A 242 11.16 -4.26 3.52
C SER A 242 11.87 -3.76 2.27
N PHE A 243 11.46 -2.58 1.79
CA PHE A 243 12.04 -1.91 0.61
C PHE A 243 13.04 -0.85 1.04
N GLY A 244 14.23 -0.90 0.46
CA GLY A 244 15.36 -0.08 0.84
C GLY A 244 15.91 0.77 -0.29
N GLY A 245 16.41 1.93 0.11
CA GLY A 245 17.36 2.79 -0.56
C GLY A 245 18.55 2.97 0.38
N THR A 246 19.74 2.52 0.00
CA THR A 246 20.93 2.73 0.85
C THR A 246 21.45 4.14 0.62
N LEU A 247 21.40 5.00 1.62
CA LEU A 247 22.01 6.33 1.62
C LEU A 247 23.51 6.18 1.87
N THR A 248 24.34 6.38 0.85
CA THR A 248 25.79 6.48 1.02
C THR A 248 26.18 7.94 1.19
N LEU A 249 27.11 8.28 2.07
CA LEU A 249 27.64 9.64 2.24
C LEU A 249 29.04 9.76 1.61
N GLY A 250 29.53 10.99 1.40
CA GLY A 250 30.85 11.23 0.79
C GLY A 250 32.05 10.70 1.59
N ASN A 251 31.87 10.38 2.89
CA ASN A 251 32.90 9.68 3.68
C ASN A 251 32.78 8.14 3.63
N GLY A 252 31.92 7.59 2.78
CA GLY A 252 31.65 6.16 2.65
C GLY A 252 30.71 5.59 3.71
N LEU A 253 30.15 6.39 4.62
CA LEU A 253 29.14 5.91 5.56
C LEU A 253 27.87 5.51 4.80
N ALA A 254 27.46 4.26 4.92
CA ALA A 254 26.22 3.75 4.36
C ALA A 254 25.15 3.66 5.46
N ILE A 255 23.99 4.28 5.21
CA ILE A 255 22.82 4.30 6.08
C ILE A 255 21.69 3.58 5.36
N PRO A 256 21.17 2.46 5.89
CA PRO A 256 20.00 1.83 5.31
C PRO A 256 18.79 2.75 5.53
N GLY A 257 18.09 3.12 4.45
CA GLY A 257 16.87 3.92 4.52
C GLY A 257 15.77 3.36 3.63
N TRP A 258 14.52 3.64 3.95
CA TRP A 258 13.37 3.09 3.25
C TRP A 258 13.02 3.94 2.02
N THR A 259 12.65 3.31 0.92
CA THR A 259 12.10 4.02 -0.25
C THR A 259 11.22 3.13 -1.10
N MET A 260 10.26 3.75 -1.77
CA MET A 260 9.40 3.14 -2.78
C MET A 260 9.37 3.93 -4.08
N PHE A 261 10.40 4.75 -4.33
CA PHE A 261 10.45 5.57 -5.55
C PHE A 261 10.36 4.69 -6.81
N PRO A 262 9.36 4.90 -7.71
CA PRO A 262 9.00 3.96 -8.77
C PRO A 262 9.97 3.96 -9.96
N ALA A 263 11.17 4.51 -9.84
CA ALA A 263 12.18 4.48 -10.89
C ALA A 263 13.58 4.30 -10.31
N ARG A 264 14.53 3.87 -11.15
CA ARG A 264 15.96 3.92 -10.78
C ARG A 264 16.41 5.38 -10.86
N ALA A 265 16.35 6.10 -9.75
CA ALA A 265 16.90 7.45 -9.68
C ALA A 265 18.41 7.37 -9.57
N LEU A 266 19.12 8.04 -10.49
CA LEU A 266 20.52 8.36 -10.28
C LEU A 266 20.60 9.71 -9.57
N VAL A 267 20.56 9.66 -8.25
CA VAL A 267 21.00 10.77 -7.41
C VAL A 267 22.47 10.49 -7.16
N ASP A 268 23.34 11.39 -7.57
CA ASP A 268 24.79 11.18 -7.48
C ASP A 268 25.48 12.54 -7.34
N ASP A 269 26.48 12.61 -6.46
CA ASP A 269 27.31 13.79 -6.24
C ASP A 269 26.56 15.14 -6.05
N LEU A 270 25.47 15.14 -5.27
CA LEU A 270 24.68 16.34 -5.00
C LEU A 270 24.92 16.93 -3.60
N PRO A 271 24.90 18.26 -3.44
CA PRO A 271 25.05 18.91 -2.14
C PRO A 271 23.98 18.46 -1.15
N LEU A 272 24.40 17.98 0.01
CA LEU A 272 23.52 17.69 1.13
C LEU A 272 23.23 18.98 1.91
N ILE A 273 21.95 19.33 2.06
CA ILE A 273 21.51 20.61 2.62
C ILE A 273 20.71 20.36 3.89
N TYR A 274 21.28 20.81 5.00
CA TYR A 274 20.59 20.89 6.28
C TYR A 274 20.55 22.34 6.75
N ASN A 275 19.36 22.91 6.82
CA ASN A 275 19.14 24.25 7.34
C ASN A 275 17.84 24.27 8.13
N LYS A 276 17.90 24.66 9.40
CA LYS A 276 16.76 24.69 10.32
C LYS A 276 15.58 25.54 9.85
N THR A 277 15.81 26.52 8.97
CA THR A 277 14.74 27.33 8.37
C THR A 277 13.91 26.55 7.33
N ILE A 278 14.49 25.54 6.68
CA ILE A 278 13.81 24.75 5.64
C ILE A 278 13.67 23.26 5.98
N SER A 279 14.31 22.77 7.04
CA SER A 279 14.28 21.36 7.46
C SER A 279 12.90 20.90 7.94
N ALA A 280 11.96 21.83 8.13
CA ALA A 280 10.56 21.48 8.32
C ALA A 280 9.89 20.91 7.06
N CYS A 281 10.49 21.14 5.89
CA CYS A 281 9.98 20.72 4.59
C CYS A 281 8.50 21.04 4.38
N SER A 282 8.03 22.18 4.89
CA SER A 282 6.61 22.52 4.91
C SER A 282 6.19 23.47 3.78
N SER A 283 7.15 24.05 3.06
CA SER A 283 6.89 25.08 2.05
C SER A 283 7.65 24.79 0.75
N PRO A 284 6.95 24.51 -0.36
CA PRO A 284 7.59 24.33 -1.67
C PRO A 284 8.46 25.52 -2.07
N GLY A 285 8.00 26.74 -1.78
CA GLY A 285 8.70 27.98 -2.16
C GLY A 285 10.02 28.17 -1.41
N LEU A 286 10.08 27.80 -0.13
CA LEU A 286 11.34 27.83 0.63
C LEU A 286 12.32 26.77 0.14
N LEU A 287 11.82 25.56 -0.14
CA LEU A 287 12.64 24.46 -0.66
C LEU A 287 13.20 24.77 -2.06
N ALA A 288 12.45 25.48 -2.90
CA ALA A 288 12.89 25.88 -4.25
C ALA A 288 14.13 26.79 -4.28
N THR A 289 14.57 27.30 -3.12
CA THR A 289 15.85 28.04 -3.00
C THR A 289 17.08 27.14 -3.15
N ALA A 290 16.89 25.82 -3.12
CA ALA A 290 17.95 24.81 -3.16
C ALA A 290 17.69 23.71 -4.22
N PRO A 291 17.48 24.08 -5.50
CA PRO A 291 16.94 23.16 -6.52
C PRO A 291 17.85 21.95 -6.85
N TYR A 292 19.16 22.08 -6.65
CA TYR A 292 20.13 21.03 -6.99
C TYR A 292 20.63 20.23 -5.79
N GLY A 293 20.07 20.48 -4.59
CA GLY A 293 20.51 19.81 -3.37
C GLY A 293 19.60 18.67 -2.94
N ILE A 294 20.12 17.88 -2.00
CA ILE A 294 19.40 16.87 -1.26
C ILE A 294 18.99 17.49 0.07
N ILE A 295 17.70 17.67 0.29
CA ILE A 295 17.19 18.32 1.51
C ILE A 295 16.97 17.28 2.62
N ILE A 296 17.41 17.59 3.84
CA ILE A 296 17.08 16.80 5.03
C ILE A 296 15.83 17.39 5.72
N CYS A 297 14.80 16.57 5.88
CA CYS A 297 13.53 16.90 6.53
C CYS A 297 13.44 16.28 7.94
N ASP A 298 13.20 17.11 8.97
CA ASP A 298 13.11 16.69 10.37
C ASP A 298 11.68 16.17 10.71
N ASP A 299 11.58 15.05 11.44
CA ASP A 299 10.30 14.40 11.87
C ASP A 299 9.43 15.31 12.75
N ASN A 300 10.06 16.05 13.69
CA ASN A 300 9.40 16.82 14.74
C ASN A 300 9.33 18.33 14.44
N SER A 301 9.25 18.68 13.17
CA SER A 301 9.30 20.07 12.71
C SER A 301 7.92 20.76 12.66
N GLY A 302 6.86 20.08 13.11
CA GLY A 302 5.49 20.58 13.05
C GLY A 302 4.79 20.37 11.71
N SER A 303 5.46 19.75 10.73
CA SER A 303 4.86 19.34 9.46
C SER A 303 4.67 17.83 9.41
N PRO A 304 3.45 17.31 9.20
CA PRO A 304 3.24 15.88 9.07
C PRO A 304 3.99 15.34 7.86
N PHE A 305 4.47 14.08 7.94
CA PHE A 305 5.26 13.45 6.89
C PHE A 305 4.63 13.56 5.48
N SER A 306 3.30 13.41 5.36
CA SER A 306 2.58 13.58 4.09
C SER A 306 2.70 15.00 3.51
N ALA A 307 2.68 16.03 4.35
CA ALA A 307 2.89 17.41 3.93
C ALA A 307 4.34 17.66 3.51
N GLN A 308 5.31 17.02 4.19
CA GLN A 308 6.73 17.08 3.79
C GLN A 308 6.94 16.50 2.40
N VAL A 309 6.41 15.29 2.15
CA VAL A 309 6.48 14.63 0.85
C VAL A 309 5.82 15.48 -0.24
N TYR A 310 4.66 16.07 0.03
CA TYR A 310 3.97 16.97 -0.90
C TYR A 310 4.81 18.21 -1.23
N ALA A 311 5.39 18.84 -0.21
CA ALA A 311 6.16 20.07 -0.39
C ALA A 311 7.45 19.83 -1.18
N VAL A 312 8.17 18.73 -0.90
CA VAL A 312 9.35 18.31 -1.67
C VAL A 312 8.97 18.00 -3.12
N THR A 313 7.89 17.24 -3.33
CA THR A 313 7.43 16.90 -4.69
C THR A 313 7.09 18.17 -5.49
N SER A 314 6.60 19.20 -4.82
CA SER A 314 6.21 20.47 -5.44
C SER A 314 7.37 21.47 -5.61
N SER A 315 8.52 21.25 -4.96
CA SER A 315 9.63 22.23 -4.93
C SER A 315 10.71 22.01 -5.99
N LYS A 316 10.73 20.84 -6.63
CA LYS A 316 11.72 20.43 -7.65
C LYS A 316 13.17 20.36 -7.16
N VAL A 317 13.39 20.23 -5.84
CA VAL A 317 14.72 19.91 -5.27
C VAL A 317 15.16 18.52 -5.72
N ALA A 318 16.44 18.26 -5.97
CA ALA A 318 16.84 17.01 -6.63
C ALA A 318 16.46 15.71 -5.90
N ALA A 319 16.53 15.69 -4.56
CA ALA A 319 16.04 14.59 -3.73
C ALA A 319 15.79 15.06 -2.29
N ALA A 320 15.18 14.21 -1.47
CA ALA A 320 15.04 14.46 -0.04
C ALA A 320 15.33 13.24 0.83
N ILE A 321 15.87 13.51 2.03
CA ILE A 321 16.01 12.54 3.11
C ILE A 321 15.02 12.91 4.19
N PHE A 322 14.07 12.04 4.47
CA PHE A 322 13.06 12.25 5.49
C PHE A 322 13.46 11.51 6.76
N VAL A 323 13.50 12.22 7.89
CA VAL A 323 13.65 11.58 9.19
C VAL A 323 12.24 11.25 9.68
N SER A 324 11.89 9.96 9.78
CA SER A 324 10.60 9.54 10.34
C SER A 324 10.59 8.07 10.73
N GLU A 325 9.76 7.72 11.70
CA GLU A 325 9.39 6.32 12.00
C GLU A 325 8.20 5.84 11.13
N PHE A 326 7.54 6.75 10.40
CA PHE A 326 6.40 6.42 9.54
C PHE A 326 6.84 6.05 8.11
N LEU A 327 6.62 4.79 7.70
CA LEU A 327 7.00 4.29 6.36
C LEU A 327 5.80 3.91 5.47
N PHE A 328 4.61 4.50 5.69
CA PHE A 328 3.37 4.10 5.01
C PHE A 328 3.00 4.90 3.75
N TYR A 329 3.93 5.66 3.16
CA TYR A 329 3.64 6.49 1.97
C TYR A 329 4.54 6.18 0.78
N THR A 330 3.93 5.87 -0.37
CA THR A 330 4.64 5.81 -1.65
C THR A 330 5.32 7.15 -1.93
N LEU A 331 6.64 7.12 -2.10
CA LEU A 331 7.41 8.29 -2.52
C LEU A 331 7.33 8.42 -4.04
N TYR A 332 6.63 9.45 -4.54
CA TYR A 332 6.59 9.79 -5.96
C TYR A 332 7.76 10.65 -6.42
N TYR A 333 8.68 10.94 -5.52
CA TYR A 333 9.86 11.79 -5.72
C TYR A 333 11.12 11.07 -5.22
N PRO A 334 12.30 11.24 -5.85
CA PRO A 334 13.54 10.65 -5.33
C PRO A 334 13.77 11.02 -3.87
N GLY A 335 13.80 10.02 -3.01
CA GLY A 335 14.02 10.23 -1.61
C GLY A 335 14.10 8.94 -0.81
N VAL A 336 14.56 9.09 0.43
CA VAL A 336 14.78 7.99 1.36
C VAL A 336 14.29 8.42 2.74
N VAL A 337 13.64 7.51 3.46
CA VAL A 337 13.24 7.72 4.84
C VAL A 337 14.23 7.00 5.75
N ILE A 338 14.75 7.67 6.76
CA ILE A 338 15.65 7.08 7.75
C ILE A 338 15.08 7.24 9.15
N SER A 339 15.44 6.33 10.05
CA SER A 339 15.02 6.43 11.44
C SER A 339 15.64 7.69 12.10
N PRO A 340 14.96 8.31 13.08
CA PRO A 340 15.54 9.32 13.95
C PRO A 340 16.90 8.93 14.57
N LYS A 341 17.11 7.64 14.84
CA LYS A 341 18.38 7.12 15.35
C LYS A 341 19.50 7.23 14.31
N ASP A 342 19.23 6.83 13.07
CA ASP A 342 20.21 6.87 11.98
C ASP A 342 20.46 8.31 11.50
N ALA A 343 19.46 9.18 11.64
CA ALA A 343 19.56 10.60 11.33
C ALA A 343 20.63 11.32 12.16
N LEU A 344 20.95 10.84 13.37
CA LEU A 344 22.03 11.42 14.19
C LEU A 344 23.38 11.36 13.47
N ALA A 345 23.68 10.25 12.80
CA ALA A 345 24.92 10.09 12.05
C ALA A 345 24.96 10.99 10.81
N LEU A 346 23.80 11.14 10.14
CA LEU A 346 23.63 12.04 8.99
C LEU A 346 23.82 13.51 9.36
N ILE A 347 23.14 13.99 10.41
CA ILE A 347 23.23 15.38 10.86
C ILE A 347 24.66 15.69 11.33
N SER A 348 25.25 14.80 12.14
CA SER A 348 26.65 14.92 12.57
C SER A 348 27.63 14.95 11.39
N TYR A 349 27.30 14.24 10.30
CA TYR A 349 28.09 14.31 9.08
C TYR A 349 28.03 15.71 8.49
N VAL A 350 26.83 16.26 8.26
CA VAL A 350 26.62 17.59 7.68
C VAL A 350 27.30 18.69 8.50
N GLU A 351 27.14 18.69 9.82
CA GLU A 351 27.69 19.74 10.69
C GLU A 351 29.22 19.82 10.67
N ARG A 352 29.92 18.70 10.43
CA ARG A 352 31.40 18.65 10.34
C ARG A 352 31.96 19.14 9.00
N HIS A 353 31.06 19.47 8.09
CA HIS A 353 31.27 19.47 6.64
C HIS A 353 30.53 20.63 5.95
N ALA A 354 29.82 21.44 6.75
CA ALA A 354 29.08 22.64 6.37
C ALA A 354 29.98 23.88 6.33
#